data_AF-A0A1F7R5B9-F1
#
_entry.id   AF-A0A1F7R5B9-F1
#
_cell.length_a   1.000
_cell.length_b   1.000
_cell.length_c   1.000
_cell.angle_alpha   90.00
_cell.angle_beta   90.00
_cell.angle_gamma   90.00
#
_symmetry.space_group_name_H-M   'P 1'
#
loop_
_entity.id
_entity.type
_entity.pdbx_description
1 polymer ?
#
loop_
_entity_poly.entity_id
_entity_poly.type
_entity_poly.pdbx_seq_one_letter_code
_entity_poly.pdbx_strand_id
1 'polypeptide(L)'
;MSTSKTNDKKIDKLYRNFFIPSPYQIILYLLVGALLLVLIKARTIWEELGGSLIIDTIAETPAANSAWGKIASGPLPQIVFWALIGMIMYFVVWFVWNIFINLKNDMAADKFVHPRNYDRNNYWSGVLAHKAFFALTVVVFISYIVMMFKFLPVIADSAYSALSSFNFPKDLLSTAIYVSISGLLVYVFVLLLRLSANTWQSVYKDL
;
A
#
# COMPACT_ATOMS: atom_id res chain seq x y z
N MET A 1 -4.38 16.67 -41.27
CA MET A 1 -5.30 15.65 -40.70
C MET A 1 -4.61 14.34 -40.25
N SER A 2 -3.27 14.21 -40.34
CA SER A 2 -2.52 12.99 -39.94
C SER A 2 -2.12 12.93 -38.45
N THR A 3 -2.11 14.06 -37.75
CA THR A 3 -1.60 14.16 -36.37
C THR A 3 -2.50 13.52 -35.31
N SER A 4 -3.83 13.48 -35.52
CA SER A 4 -4.78 12.91 -34.55
C SER A 4 -4.51 11.42 -34.27
N LYS A 5 -4.35 10.61 -35.32
CA LYS A 5 -4.15 9.15 -35.17
C LYS A 5 -2.86 8.77 -34.45
N THR A 6 -1.86 9.65 -34.43
CA THR A 6 -0.60 9.40 -33.74
C THR A 6 -0.70 9.66 -32.23
N ASN A 7 -1.60 10.55 -31.80
CA ASN A 7 -1.81 10.82 -30.37
C ASN A 7 -2.62 9.70 -29.70
N ASP A 8 -3.66 9.19 -30.34
CA ASP A 8 -4.50 8.13 -29.80
C ASP A 8 -3.68 6.87 -29.47
N LYS A 9 -2.80 6.45 -30.40
CA LYS A 9 -1.90 5.31 -30.19
C LYS A 9 -0.92 5.49 -29.03
N LYS A 10 -0.48 6.72 -28.76
CA LYS A 10 0.43 7.01 -27.63
C LYS A 10 -0.32 6.90 -26.31
N ILE A 11 -1.54 7.43 -26.26
CA ILE A 11 -2.41 7.41 -25.08
C ILE A 11 -2.74 5.96 -24.70
N ASP A 12 -3.13 5.13 -25.68
CA ASP A 12 -3.42 3.71 -25.44
C ASP A 12 -2.20 2.95 -24.87
N LYS A 13 -1.01 3.23 -25.38
CA LYS A 13 0.23 2.62 -24.89
C LYS A 13 0.54 3.04 -23.46
N LEU A 14 0.28 4.30 -23.10
CA LEU A 14 0.47 4.80 -21.73
C LEU A 14 -0.51 4.14 -20.75
N TYR A 15 -1.79 4.07 -21.10
CA TYR A 15 -2.79 3.38 -20.27
C TYR A 15 -2.45 1.90 -20.10
N ARG A 16 -2.07 1.22 -21.18
CA ARG A 16 -1.66 -0.18 -21.12
C ARG A 16 -0.46 -0.39 -20.21
N ASN A 17 0.55 0.47 -20.28
CA ASN A 17 1.73 0.38 -19.43
C ASN A 17 1.44 0.74 -17.96
N PHE A 18 0.37 1.50 -17.70
CA PHE A 18 -0.06 1.83 -16.35
C PHE A 18 -0.74 0.64 -15.66
N PHE A 19 -1.64 -0.06 -16.37
CA PHE A 19 -2.45 -1.17 -15.83
C PHE A 19 -1.90 -2.57 -16.05
N ILE A 20 -0.92 -2.76 -16.95
CA ILE A 20 -0.35 -4.09 -17.21
C ILE A 20 1.07 -4.10 -16.65
N PRO A 21 1.33 -4.87 -15.57
CA PRO A 21 2.67 -4.99 -15.04
C PRO A 21 3.58 -5.72 -16.04
N SER A 22 4.86 -5.35 -16.06
CA SER A 22 5.85 -6.10 -16.83
C SER A 22 6.03 -7.51 -16.24
N PRO A 23 6.47 -8.51 -17.03
CA PRO A 23 6.71 -9.86 -16.52
C PRO A 23 7.64 -9.90 -15.30
N TYR A 24 8.67 -9.05 -15.27
CA TYR A 24 9.57 -8.90 -14.13
C TYR A 24 8.86 -8.34 -12.89
N GLN A 25 7.93 -7.41 -13.06
CA GLN A 25 7.11 -6.90 -11.96
C GLN A 25 6.20 -8.00 -11.40
N ILE A 26 5.61 -8.84 -12.26
CA ILE A 26 4.78 -9.98 -11.82
C ILE A 26 5.60 -10.92 -10.93
N ILE A 27 6.80 -11.32 -11.38
CA ILE A 27 7.69 -12.17 -10.58
C ILE A 27 8.05 -11.51 -9.25
N LEU A 28 8.36 -10.21 -9.26
CA LEU A 28 8.67 -9.47 -8.04
C LEU A 28 7.49 -9.44 -7.08
N TYR A 29 6.26 -9.20 -7.56
CA TYR A 29 5.07 -9.20 -6.71
C TYR A 29 4.78 -10.58 -6.12
N LEU A 30 5.00 -11.65 -6.88
CA LEU A 30 4.87 -13.03 -6.36
C LEU A 30 5.93 -13.32 -5.29
N LEU A 31 7.18 -12.90 -5.49
CA LEU A 31 8.25 -13.06 -4.50
C LEU A 31 7.97 -12.29 -3.22
N VAL A 32 7.56 -11.02 -3.32
CA VAL A 32 7.16 -10.21 -2.17
C VAL A 32 5.93 -10.81 -1.49
N GLY A 33 4.96 -11.28 -2.26
CA GLY A 33 3.77 -11.95 -1.74
C GLY A 33 4.10 -13.22 -0.95
N ALA A 34 5.00 -14.06 -1.47
CA ALA A 34 5.47 -15.26 -0.78
C ALA A 34 6.25 -14.90 0.50
N LEU A 35 7.16 -13.91 0.42
CA LEU A 35 7.93 -13.43 1.57
C LEU A 35 7.01 -12.89 2.67
N LEU A 36 5.95 -12.15 2.32
CA LEU A 36 4.96 -11.65 3.29
C LEU A 36 4.24 -12.80 4.02
N LEU A 37 3.83 -13.85 3.29
CA LEU A 37 3.18 -15.01 3.92
C LEU A 37 4.12 -15.71 4.90
N VAL A 38 5.39 -15.91 4.51
CA VAL A 38 6.41 -16.49 5.38
C VAL A 38 6.67 -15.60 6.60
N LEU A 39 6.79 -14.28 6.43
CA LEU A 39 7.05 -13.36 7.54
C LEU A 39 5.92 -13.36 8.58
N ILE A 40 4.67 -13.39 8.14
CA ILE A 40 3.49 -13.43 9.03
C ILE A 40 3.47 -14.73 9.84
N LYS A 41 3.92 -15.84 9.23
CA LYS A 41 3.96 -17.17 9.85
C LYS A 41 5.32 -17.58 10.37
N ALA A 42 6.32 -16.69 10.36
CA ALA A 42 7.69 -17.01 10.71
C ALA A 42 7.81 -17.58 12.12
N ARG A 43 7.01 -17.04 13.06
CA ARG A 43 6.95 -17.55 14.43
C ARG A 43 6.45 -18.99 14.51
N THR A 44 5.32 -19.30 13.87
CA THR A 44 4.73 -20.65 13.89
C THR A 44 5.66 -21.67 13.22
N ILE A 45 6.25 -21.30 12.08
CA ILE A 45 7.24 -22.13 11.37
C ILE A 45 8.45 -22.43 12.28
N TRP A 46 8.94 -21.42 13.02
CA TRP A 46 10.07 -21.58 13.93
C TRP A 46 9.75 -22.50 15.12
N GLU A 47 8.54 -22.37 15.69
CA GLU A 47 8.07 -23.22 16.78
C GLU A 47 7.96 -24.69 16.35
N GLU A 48 7.53 -24.98 15.11
CA GLU A 48 7.44 -26.35 14.58
C GLU A 48 8.78 -27.01 14.23
N LEU A 49 9.79 -26.23 13.80
CA LEU A 49 11.11 -26.75 13.39
C LEU A 49 11.99 -27.25 14.56
N GLY A 50 11.40 -27.56 15.72
CA GLY A 50 12.15 -27.97 16.90
C GLY A 50 12.75 -26.80 17.67
N GLY A 51 12.31 -25.58 17.38
CA GLY A 51 12.47 -24.42 18.26
C GLY A 51 11.61 -24.55 19.51
N SER A 52 11.64 -25.69 20.22
CA SER A 52 11.12 -25.73 21.58
C SER A 52 12.05 -24.87 22.43
N LEU A 53 11.72 -23.60 22.57
CA LEU A 53 12.07 -22.89 23.78
C LEU A 53 11.32 -23.62 24.89
N ILE A 54 11.94 -24.67 25.45
CA ILE A 54 11.54 -25.28 26.71
C ILE A 54 11.67 -24.17 27.75
N ILE A 55 10.61 -23.38 27.89
CA ILE A 55 10.39 -22.53 29.05
C ILE A 55 9.46 -23.39 29.91
N ASP A 56 10.09 -24.29 30.66
CA ASP A 56 9.41 -25.11 31.63
C ASP A 56 8.72 -24.19 32.66
N THR A 57 7.39 -24.20 32.58
CA THR A 57 6.49 -24.34 33.74
C THR A 57 6.95 -23.69 35.06
N ILE A 58 7.00 -22.35 35.09
CA ILE A 58 6.70 -21.61 36.33
C ILE A 58 5.68 -20.52 36.00
N ALA A 59 4.59 -20.54 36.74
CA ALA A 59 3.38 -19.76 36.58
C ALA A 59 3.62 -18.25 36.76
N GLU A 60 4.21 -17.58 35.77
CA GLU A 60 4.19 -16.12 35.63
C GLU A 60 4.01 -15.74 34.15
N THR A 61 2.86 -15.14 33.84
CA THR A 61 2.45 -14.49 32.58
C THR A 61 3.23 -14.90 31.29
N PRO A 62 2.66 -15.77 30.41
CA PRO A 62 3.38 -16.41 29.29
C PRO A 62 3.97 -15.49 28.22
N ALA A 63 3.60 -14.21 28.19
CA ALA A 63 4.04 -13.28 27.16
C ALA A 63 5.46 -12.72 27.40
N ALA A 64 5.92 -12.63 28.66
CA ALA A 64 7.16 -11.92 29.01
C ALA A 64 8.44 -12.76 28.82
N ASN A 65 8.34 -14.10 28.82
CA ASN A 65 9.53 -14.96 28.83
C ASN A 65 9.96 -15.52 27.46
N SER A 66 9.14 -15.39 26.42
CA SER A 66 9.58 -15.75 25.06
C SER A 66 10.68 -14.79 24.59
N ALA A 67 11.67 -15.28 23.83
CA ALA A 67 12.73 -14.41 23.27
C ALA A 67 12.13 -13.24 22.48
N TRP A 68 11.03 -13.49 21.78
CA TRP A 68 10.22 -12.47 21.10
C TRP A 68 9.52 -11.50 22.06
N GLY A 69 9.00 -11.99 23.18
CA GLY A 69 8.43 -11.17 24.25
C GLY A 69 9.47 -10.25 24.88
N LYS A 70 10.69 -10.74 25.11
CA LYS A 70 11.82 -9.94 25.62
C LYS A 70 12.32 -8.91 24.60
N ILE A 71 12.35 -9.28 23.31
CA ILE A 71 12.65 -8.32 22.23
C ILE A 71 11.55 -7.26 22.16
N ALA A 72 10.27 -7.66 22.08
CA ALA A 72 9.13 -6.76 21.94
C ALA A 72 8.90 -5.85 23.16
N SER A 73 9.22 -6.32 24.37
CA SER A 73 9.20 -5.51 25.60
C SER A 73 10.46 -4.68 25.81
N GLY A 74 11.49 -4.87 24.98
CA GLY A 74 12.71 -4.08 25.03
C GLY A 74 12.48 -2.61 24.67
N PRO A 75 13.37 -1.71 25.12
CA PRO A 75 13.26 -0.28 24.81
C PRO A 75 13.42 0.01 23.31
N LEU A 76 14.18 -0.81 22.58
CA LEU A 76 14.45 -0.62 21.16
C LEU A 76 13.16 -0.70 20.30
N PRO A 77 12.34 -1.77 20.34
CA PRO A 77 11.11 -1.81 19.56
C PRO A 77 10.10 -0.75 19.96
N GLN A 78 10.05 -0.35 21.23
CA GLN A 78 9.21 0.78 21.67
C GLN A 78 9.67 2.09 21.03
N ILE A 79 10.98 2.38 21.02
CA ILE A 79 11.54 3.57 20.36
C ILE A 79 11.20 3.54 18.86
N VAL A 80 11.40 2.41 18.19
CA VAL A 80 11.10 2.26 16.75
C VAL A 80 9.62 2.44 16.48
N PHE A 81 8.74 1.87 17.31
CA PHE A 81 7.30 2.00 17.20
C PHE A 81 6.85 3.46 17.35
N TRP A 82 7.32 4.16 18.39
CA TRP A 82 7.00 5.57 18.61
C TRP A 82 7.60 6.49 17.53
N ALA A 83 8.81 6.18 17.03
CA ALA A 83 9.40 6.89 15.90
C ALA A 83 8.58 6.74 14.62
N LEU A 84 8.07 5.53 14.35
CA LEU A 84 7.17 5.27 13.21
C LEU A 84 5.85 6.03 13.36
N ILE A 85 5.23 6.02 14.54
CA ILE A 85 4.02 6.80 14.80
C ILE A 85 4.28 8.29 14.61
N GLY A 86 5.38 8.81 15.17
CA GLY A 86 5.77 10.21 15.03
C GLY A 86 5.99 10.60 13.57
N MET A 87 6.64 9.73 12.79
CA MET A 87 6.84 9.92 11.36
C MET A 87 5.51 9.95 10.61
N ILE A 88 4.60 9.01 10.87
CA ILE A 88 3.26 8.98 10.24
C ILE A 88 2.47 10.24 10.58
N MET A 89 2.42 10.64 11.85
CA MET A 89 1.73 11.84 12.29
C MET A 89 2.31 13.11 11.66
N TYR A 90 3.65 13.21 11.61
CA TYR A 90 4.33 14.31 10.92
C TYR A 90 3.93 14.38 9.44
N PHE A 91 3.94 13.24 8.73
CA PHE A 91 3.53 13.18 7.33
C PHE A 91 2.08 13.64 7.14
N VAL A 92 1.15 13.22 8.01
CA VAL A 92 -0.26 13.63 7.94
C VAL A 92 -0.40 15.15 8.13
N VAL A 93 0.22 15.71 9.17
CA VAL A 93 0.16 17.16 9.44
C VAL A 93 0.79 17.96 8.31
N TRP A 94 1.99 17.56 7.87
CA TRP A 94 2.69 18.17 6.75
C TRP A 94 1.83 18.15 5.48
N PHE A 95 1.19 17.02 5.19
CA PHE A 95 0.33 16.85 4.04
C PHE A 95 -0.90 17.77 4.07
N VAL A 96 -1.62 17.81 5.20
CA VAL A 96 -2.78 18.69 5.38
C VAL A 96 -2.38 20.16 5.25
N TRP A 97 -1.25 20.55 5.85
CA TRP A 97 -0.71 21.89 5.75
C TRP A 97 -0.40 22.30 4.31
N ASN A 98 0.21 21.42 3.51
CA ASN A 98 0.48 21.68 2.09
C ASN A 98 -0.82 21.86 1.29
N ILE A 99 -1.86 21.07 1.57
CA ILE A 99 -3.17 21.25 0.92
C ILE A 99 -3.74 22.64 1.21
N PHE A 100 -3.68 23.11 2.46
CA PHE A 100 -4.15 24.44 2.84
C PHE A 100 -3.34 25.56 2.17
N ILE A 101 -2.00 25.44 2.14
CA ILE A 101 -1.14 26.41 1.46
C ILE A 101 -1.50 26.48 -0.02
N ASN A 102 -1.65 25.33 -0.69
CA ASN A 102 -2.00 25.30 -2.11
C ASN A 102 -3.38 25.94 -2.35
N LEU A 103 -4.39 25.62 -1.53
CA LEU A 103 -5.71 26.23 -1.66
C LEU A 103 -5.64 27.76 -1.50
N LYS A 104 -4.85 28.25 -0.54
CA LYS A 104 -4.64 29.68 -0.35
C LYS A 104 -3.94 30.33 -1.55
N ASN A 105 -2.96 29.64 -2.13
CA ASN A 105 -2.26 30.09 -3.33
C ASN A 105 -3.20 30.14 -4.55
N ASP A 106 -4.06 29.13 -4.73
CA ASP A 106 -5.09 29.10 -5.79
C ASP A 106 -6.08 30.28 -5.65
N MET A 107 -6.51 30.57 -4.42
CA MET A 107 -7.38 31.72 -4.13
C MET A 107 -6.69 33.07 -4.36
N ALA A 108 -5.38 33.15 -4.12
CA ALA A 108 -4.60 34.34 -4.44
C ALA A 108 -4.40 34.49 -5.95
N ALA A 109 -4.22 33.37 -6.67
CA ALA A 109 -4.04 33.34 -8.12
C ALA A 109 -5.27 33.89 -8.87
N ASP A 110 -6.47 33.63 -8.36
CA ASP A 110 -7.74 34.17 -8.88
C ASP A 110 -7.80 35.71 -8.89
N LYS A 111 -6.93 36.39 -8.13
CA LYS A 111 -6.89 37.87 -8.06
C LYS A 111 -5.99 38.52 -9.13
N PHE A 112 -5.22 37.74 -9.90
CA PHE A 112 -4.38 38.30 -10.97
C PHE A 112 -5.18 38.56 -12.26
N VAL A 113 -4.57 39.30 -13.20
CA VAL A 113 -5.21 39.67 -14.47
C VAL A 113 -5.39 38.43 -15.34
N HIS A 114 -6.64 38.02 -15.57
CA HIS A 114 -6.98 36.88 -16.40
C HIS A 114 -7.17 37.26 -17.88
N PRO A 115 -6.89 36.35 -18.83
CA PRO A 115 -7.19 36.58 -20.24
C PRO A 115 -8.70 36.75 -20.47
N ARG A 116 -9.07 37.46 -21.54
CA ARG A 116 -10.46 37.87 -21.83
C ARG A 116 -11.45 36.70 -21.99
N ASN A 117 -10.95 35.48 -22.25
CA ASN A 117 -11.73 34.25 -22.40
C ASN A 117 -11.71 33.36 -21.14
N TYR A 118 -11.27 33.87 -20.00
CA TYR A 118 -11.23 33.11 -18.75
C TYR A 118 -12.64 32.90 -18.19
N ASP A 119 -13.05 31.64 -18.07
CA ASP A 119 -14.26 31.24 -17.36
C ASP A 119 -13.87 30.76 -15.95
N ARG A 120 -14.14 31.61 -14.96
CA ARG A 120 -13.88 31.35 -13.55
C ARG A 120 -14.57 30.08 -13.07
N ASN A 121 -15.80 29.81 -13.53
CA ASN A 121 -16.55 28.65 -13.08
C ASN A 121 -15.90 27.35 -13.58
N ASN A 122 -15.44 27.33 -14.83
CA ASN A 122 -14.75 26.17 -15.39
C ASN A 122 -13.40 25.92 -14.70
N TYR A 123 -12.64 26.98 -14.39
CA TYR A 123 -11.39 26.87 -13.64
C TYR A 123 -11.62 26.25 -12.26
N TRP A 124 -12.51 26.84 -11.45
CA TRP A 124 -12.77 26.36 -10.09
C TRP A 124 -13.39 24.96 -10.06
N SER A 125 -14.26 24.63 -11.02
CA SER A 125 -14.80 23.28 -11.19
C SER A 125 -13.68 22.27 -11.46
N GLY A 126 -12.73 22.60 -12.33
CA GLY A 126 -11.55 21.77 -12.59
C GLY A 126 -10.67 21.59 -11.36
N VAL A 127 -10.30 22.69 -10.68
CA VAL A 127 -9.46 22.65 -9.47
C VAL A 127 -10.12 21.80 -8.36
N LEU A 128 -11.42 22.00 -8.12
CA LEU A 128 -12.17 21.22 -7.13
C LEU A 128 -12.28 19.75 -7.51
N ALA A 129 -12.51 19.43 -8.80
CA ALA A 129 -12.58 18.06 -9.26
C ALA A 129 -11.26 17.29 -9.04
N HIS A 130 -10.12 17.90 -9.35
CA HIS A 130 -8.81 17.27 -9.13
C HIS A 130 -8.52 17.04 -7.63
N LYS A 131 -8.81 18.03 -6.78
CA LYS A 131 -8.62 17.90 -5.32
C LYS A 131 -9.57 16.87 -4.71
N ALA A 132 -10.83 16.83 -5.15
CA ALA A 132 -11.81 15.84 -4.71
C ALA A 132 -11.43 14.42 -5.15
N PHE A 133 -10.98 14.25 -6.40
CA PHE A 133 -10.51 12.96 -6.92
C PHE A 133 -9.27 12.46 -6.15
N PHE A 134 -8.35 13.36 -5.84
CA PHE A 134 -7.19 13.05 -5.01
C PHE A 134 -7.61 12.61 -3.59
N ALA A 135 -8.49 13.35 -2.92
CA ALA A 135 -9.01 12.99 -1.60
C ALA A 135 -9.69 11.61 -1.60
N LEU A 136 -10.52 11.33 -2.61
CA LEU A 136 -11.17 10.03 -2.78
C LEU A 136 -10.14 8.91 -3.00
N THR A 137 -9.10 9.15 -3.79
CA THR A 137 -8.02 8.19 -4.02
C THR A 137 -7.28 7.86 -2.71
N VAL A 138 -7.00 8.86 -1.87
CA VAL A 138 -6.38 8.67 -0.55
C VAL A 138 -7.28 7.84 0.38
N VAL A 139 -8.59 8.11 0.41
CA VAL A 139 -9.56 7.33 1.20
C VAL A 139 -9.60 5.87 0.75
N VAL A 140 -9.64 5.62 -0.57
CA VAL A 140 -9.58 4.26 -1.13
C VAL A 140 -8.26 3.58 -0.75
N PHE A 141 -7.14 4.29 -0.80
CA PHE A 141 -5.84 3.74 -0.43
C PHE A 141 -5.77 3.36 1.06
N ILE A 142 -6.25 4.21 1.97
CA ILE A 142 -6.30 3.93 3.41
C ILE A 142 -7.21 2.73 3.68
N SER A 143 -8.41 2.69 3.10
CA SER A 143 -9.34 1.57 3.28
C SER A 143 -8.75 0.25 2.75
N TYR A 144 -8.02 0.31 1.63
CA TYR A 144 -7.27 -0.83 1.10
C TYR A 144 -6.19 -1.33 2.07
N ILE A 145 -5.39 -0.43 2.67
CA ILE A 145 -4.38 -0.80 3.67
C ILE A 145 -5.02 -1.50 4.87
N VAL A 146 -6.13 -0.95 5.39
CA VAL A 146 -6.86 -1.56 6.51
C VAL A 146 -7.39 -2.95 6.14
N MET A 147 -7.95 -3.11 4.94
CA MET A 147 -8.39 -4.42 4.44
C MET A 147 -7.22 -5.38 4.31
N MET A 148 -6.10 -4.96 3.73
CA MET A 148 -4.90 -5.77 3.57
C MET A 148 -4.40 -6.30 4.93
N PHE A 149 -4.31 -5.46 5.95
CA PHE A 149 -3.90 -5.90 7.30
C PHE A 149 -4.86 -6.93 7.93
N LYS A 150 -6.15 -6.90 7.59
CA LYS A 150 -7.13 -7.88 8.07
C LYS A 150 -7.10 -9.19 7.28
N PHE A 151 -6.95 -9.13 5.96
CA PHE A 151 -7.03 -10.31 5.09
C PHE A 151 -5.71 -11.07 4.97
N LEU A 152 -4.56 -10.39 5.05
CA LEU A 152 -3.26 -11.00 4.86
C LEU A 152 -2.95 -12.10 5.89
N PRO A 153 -3.29 -11.96 7.20
CA PRO A 153 -3.15 -13.05 8.17
C PRO A 153 -4.01 -14.26 7.81
N VAL A 154 -5.26 -14.07 7.37
CA VAL A 154 -6.17 -15.16 6.98
C VAL A 154 -5.63 -15.94 5.78
N ILE A 155 -5.06 -15.24 4.80
CA ILE A 155 -4.40 -15.88 3.65
C ILE A 155 -3.15 -16.65 4.11
N ALA A 156 -2.37 -16.09 5.03
CA ALA A 156 -1.19 -16.75 5.58
C ALA A 156 -1.55 -17.99 6.40
N ASP A 157 -2.62 -17.95 7.19
CA ASP A 157 -3.17 -19.10 7.92
C ASP A 157 -3.56 -20.23 6.96
N SER A 158 -4.25 -19.87 5.88
CA SER A 158 -4.72 -20.83 4.87
C SER A 158 -3.57 -21.45 4.08
N ALA A 159 -2.57 -20.64 3.71
CA ALA A 159 -1.35 -21.11 3.04
C ALA A 159 -0.55 -22.04 3.94
N TYR A 160 -0.42 -21.70 5.22
CA TYR A 160 0.25 -22.52 6.20
C TYR A 160 -0.45 -23.87 6.43
N SER A 161 -1.77 -23.84 6.61
CA SER A 161 -2.57 -25.06 6.80
C SER A 161 -2.44 -26.02 5.62
N ALA A 162 -2.35 -25.49 4.39
CA ALA A 162 -2.12 -26.30 3.20
C ALA A 162 -0.72 -26.92 3.20
N LEU A 163 0.31 -26.18 3.63
CA LEU A 163 1.67 -26.71 3.73
C LEU A 163 1.80 -27.81 4.79
N SER A 164 1.13 -27.65 5.94
CA SER A 164 1.24 -28.60 7.06
C SER A 164 0.56 -29.95 6.80
N SER A 165 -0.43 -30.03 5.90
CA SER A 165 -1.18 -31.27 5.67
C SER A 165 -0.47 -32.29 4.78
N PHE A 166 0.61 -31.91 4.09
CA PHE A 166 1.45 -32.77 3.24
C PHE A 166 0.71 -33.67 2.22
N ASN A 167 -0.52 -33.34 1.83
CA ASN A 167 -1.31 -34.06 0.84
C ASN A 167 -0.93 -33.61 -0.58
N PHE A 168 0.20 -34.14 -1.06
CA PHE A 168 0.62 -33.93 -2.44
C PHE A 168 -0.34 -34.64 -3.43
N PRO A 169 -0.80 -34.00 -4.54
CA PRO A 169 -0.41 -32.69 -5.10
C PRO A 169 -1.34 -31.50 -4.76
N LYS A 170 -2.46 -31.75 -4.09
CA LYS A 170 -3.52 -30.74 -3.84
C LYS A 170 -3.00 -29.53 -3.05
N ASP A 171 -2.12 -29.77 -2.10
CA ASP A 171 -1.59 -28.74 -1.20
C ASP A 171 -0.59 -27.81 -1.89
N LEU A 172 0.16 -28.32 -2.88
CA LEU A 172 1.06 -27.51 -3.70
C LEU A 172 0.26 -26.52 -4.57
N LEU A 173 -0.83 -26.99 -5.19
CA LEU A 173 -1.72 -26.12 -5.96
C LEU A 173 -2.35 -25.05 -5.07
N SER A 174 -2.83 -25.43 -3.89
CA SER A 174 -3.43 -24.51 -2.91
C SER A 174 -2.43 -23.42 -2.49
N THR A 175 -1.19 -23.81 -2.19
CA THR A 175 -0.10 -22.88 -1.84
C THR A 175 0.19 -21.90 -2.98
N ALA A 176 0.26 -22.39 -4.23
CA ALA A 176 0.48 -21.54 -5.40
C ALA A 176 -0.67 -20.53 -5.60
N ILE A 177 -1.92 -20.92 -5.32
CA ILE A 177 -3.08 -20.02 -5.34
C ILE A 177 -2.93 -18.92 -4.27
N TYR A 178 -2.59 -19.28 -3.03
CA TYR A 178 -2.43 -18.28 -1.96
C TYR A 178 -1.27 -17.30 -2.22
N VAL A 179 -0.15 -17.79 -2.75
CA VAL A 179 0.97 -16.92 -3.20
C VAL A 179 0.51 -15.99 -4.31
N SER A 180 -0.28 -16.48 -5.27
CA SER A 180 -0.82 -15.66 -6.36
C SER A 180 -1.80 -14.60 -5.86
N ILE A 181 -2.67 -14.93 -4.89
CA ILE A 181 -3.57 -13.97 -4.24
C ILE A 181 -2.77 -12.91 -3.47
N SER A 182 -1.76 -13.31 -2.71
CA SER A 182 -0.87 -12.38 -2.00
C SER A 182 -0.14 -11.45 -2.98
N GLY A 183 0.38 -11.99 -4.08
CA GLY A 183 1.00 -11.20 -5.15
C GLY A 183 0.02 -10.24 -5.83
N LEU A 184 -1.23 -10.65 -6.03
CA LEU A 184 -2.29 -9.77 -6.55
C LEU A 184 -2.59 -8.62 -5.59
N LEU A 185 -2.61 -8.86 -4.26
CA LEU A 185 -2.75 -7.81 -3.27
C LEU A 185 -1.58 -6.82 -3.37
N VAL A 186 -0.34 -7.30 -3.39
CA VAL A 186 0.84 -6.43 -3.57
C VAL A 186 0.74 -5.61 -4.87
N TYR A 187 0.26 -6.22 -5.96
CA TYR A 187 0.04 -5.50 -7.21
C TYR A 187 -1.00 -4.38 -7.09
N VAL A 188 -2.16 -4.65 -6.48
CA VAL A 188 -3.21 -3.63 -6.25
C VAL A 188 -2.69 -2.50 -5.38
N PHE A 189 -1.91 -2.81 -4.34
CA PHE A 189 -1.24 -1.81 -3.50
C PHE A 189 -0.35 -0.87 -4.35
N VAL A 190 0.49 -1.42 -5.21
CA VAL A 190 1.38 -0.64 -6.10
C VAL A 190 0.56 0.19 -7.09
N LEU A 191 -0.53 -0.35 -7.63
CA LEU A 191 -1.42 0.38 -8.54
C LEU A 191 -2.05 1.58 -7.85
N LEU A 192 -2.58 1.42 -6.64
CA LEU A 192 -3.16 2.52 -5.85
C LEU A 192 -2.10 3.57 -5.48
N LEU A 193 -0.88 3.15 -5.19
CA LEU A 193 0.24 4.06 -4.93
C LEU A 193 0.58 4.88 -6.18
N ARG A 194 0.66 4.25 -7.36
CA ARG A 194 0.86 4.94 -8.64
C ARG A 194 -0.29 5.90 -8.96
N LEU A 195 -1.54 5.49 -8.71
CA LEU A 195 -2.72 6.32 -8.90
C LEU A 195 -2.68 7.55 -7.99
N SER A 196 -2.31 7.37 -6.72
CA SER A 196 -2.16 8.44 -5.74
C SER A 196 -1.05 9.42 -6.13
N ALA A 197 0.09 8.91 -6.61
CA ALA A 197 1.20 9.75 -7.08
C ALA A 197 0.83 10.55 -8.34
N ASN A 198 0.13 9.93 -9.29
CA ASN A 198 -0.32 10.61 -10.50
C ASN A 198 -1.40 11.66 -10.22
N THR A 199 -2.35 11.36 -9.34
CA THR A 199 -3.39 12.32 -8.94
C THR A 199 -2.79 13.48 -8.18
N TRP A 200 -1.81 13.24 -7.31
CA TRP A 200 -1.02 14.29 -6.68
C TRP A 200 -0.36 15.17 -7.72
N GLN A 201 0.39 14.61 -8.68
CA GLN A 201 1.03 15.41 -9.74
C GLN A 201 0.03 16.22 -10.56
N SER A 202 -1.17 15.69 -10.82
CA SER A 202 -2.22 16.41 -11.53
C SER A 202 -2.69 17.67 -10.79
N VAL A 203 -2.71 17.63 -9.45
CA VAL A 203 -3.09 18.79 -8.64
C VAL A 203 -2.07 19.95 -8.77
N TYR A 204 -0.81 19.66 -9.10
CA TYR A 204 0.25 20.67 -9.22
C TYR A 204 0.58 21.09 -10.65
N LYS A 205 0.03 20.43 -11.68
CA LYS A 205 0.33 20.79 -13.08
C LYS A 205 -0.31 22.10 -13.52
N ASP A 206 -1.34 22.55 -12.81
CA ASP A 206 -2.09 23.77 -13.11
C ASP A 206 -1.67 24.97 -12.23
N LEU A 207 -0.61 24.81 -11.44
CA LEU A 207 0.06 25.84 -10.62
C LEU A 207 1.30 26.40 -11.35
#